data_AF-A0A2G9V2U3-F1
#
_entry.id   AF-A0A2G9V2U3-F1
#
_cell.length_a   1.000
_cell.length_b   1.000
_cell.length_c   1.000
_cell.angle_alpha   90.00
_cell.angle_beta   90.00
_cell.angle_gamma   90.00
#
_symmetry.space_group_name_H-M   'P 1'
#
loop_
_entity.id
_entity.type
_entity.pdbx_description
1 polymer ?
#
loop_
_entity_poly.entity_id
_entity_poly.type
_entity_poly.pdbx_seq_one_letter_code
_entity_poly.pdbx_strand_id
1 'polypeptide(L)'
;MSRTVLLVAIGVFAVSAGPLHPRGLFGHPAPPPCGIPYFIEDLPEDAQAKLKEIWKDWKEGEKCYNEQGLTRELMDSLPKDIRQKIHKDAFLPPFLKKAPKDIQEQFRQVINDKSIKFEDKPEKINELAQKILTGDLLKQFNDFHKKMQEHRKDIEEKANKLSPAAKEAYDKISKLEKEKHDIIAALSESAQEELFQIYKTRHAKFPKPL
;
A
#
# COMPACT_ATOMS: atom_id res chain seq x y z
N MET A 1 -40.04 -13.01 36.85
CA MET A 1 -39.80 -12.34 35.55
C MET A 1 -39.11 -11.02 35.82
N SER A 2 -37.80 -10.93 35.64
CA SER A 2 -37.09 -9.65 35.65
C SER A 2 -35.91 -9.75 34.69
N ARG A 3 -35.85 -8.81 33.77
CA ARG A 3 -35.02 -8.81 32.56
C ARG A 3 -33.58 -8.42 32.91
N THR A 4 -32.63 -9.31 32.65
CA THR A 4 -31.21 -8.97 32.66
C THR A 4 -30.87 -8.26 31.34
N VAL A 5 -30.59 -6.96 31.41
CA VAL A 5 -30.07 -6.17 30.28
C VAL A 5 -28.58 -6.50 30.16
N LEU A 6 -28.21 -7.26 29.13
CA LEU A 6 -26.82 -7.51 28.77
C LEU A 6 -26.31 -6.31 27.96
N LEU A 7 -25.55 -5.43 28.60
CA LEU A 7 -24.82 -4.35 27.93
C LEU A 7 -23.67 -4.98 27.13
N VAL A 8 -23.86 -5.12 25.83
CA VAL A 8 -22.78 -5.47 24.90
C VAL A 8 -21.95 -4.21 24.70
N ALA A 9 -20.83 -4.12 25.42
CA ALA A 9 -19.78 -3.15 25.14
C ALA A 9 -19.18 -3.47 23.77
N ILE A 10 -19.56 -2.69 22.75
CA ILE A 10 -18.91 -2.68 21.45
C ILE A 10 -17.56 -1.98 21.64
N GLY A 11 -16.56 -2.76 22.03
CA GLY A 11 -15.17 -2.33 22.03
C GLY A 11 -14.70 -2.15 20.60
N VAL A 12 -14.58 -0.90 20.17
CA VAL A 12 -13.89 -0.52 18.94
C VAL A 12 -12.41 -0.85 19.12
N PHE A 13 -11.99 -2.03 18.68
CA PHE A 13 -10.57 -2.36 18.59
C PHE A 13 -10.02 -1.72 17.32
N ALA A 14 -9.39 -0.56 17.50
CA ALA A 14 -8.47 0.02 16.56
C ALA A 14 -7.33 -0.99 16.30
N VAL A 15 -7.29 -1.58 15.10
CA VAL A 15 -6.15 -2.37 14.66
C VAL A 15 -5.10 -1.40 14.13
N SER A 16 -3.98 -1.38 14.84
CA SER A 16 -2.79 -0.58 14.59
C SER A 16 -2.11 -0.93 13.27
N ALA A 17 -1.43 0.09 12.74
CA ALA A 17 -0.73 0.12 11.47
C ALA A 17 0.30 -1.02 11.30
N GLY A 18 0.15 -1.77 10.20
CA GLY A 18 1.18 -2.62 9.60
C GLY A 18 1.31 -2.30 8.10
N PRO A 19 2.52 -2.37 7.51
CA PRO A 19 2.80 -1.83 6.19
C PRO A 19 2.48 -2.87 5.12
N LEU A 20 1.20 -3.03 4.82
CA LEU A 20 0.71 -3.56 3.55
C LEU A 20 -0.74 -3.13 3.48
N HIS A 21 -0.98 -1.97 2.86
CA HIS A 21 -2.26 -1.29 2.82
C HIS A 21 -3.40 -2.27 2.51
N PRO A 22 -4.16 -2.74 3.52
CA PRO A 22 -5.43 -3.35 3.25
C PRO A 22 -6.28 -2.15 2.85
N ARG A 23 -6.54 -1.97 1.56
CA ARG A 23 -7.68 -1.15 1.13
C ARG A 23 -8.94 -1.87 1.63
N GLY A 24 -9.22 -1.76 2.93
CA GLY A 24 -10.43 -2.28 3.52
C GLY A 24 -11.63 -1.57 2.92
N LEU A 25 -12.72 -2.30 2.78
CA LEU A 25 -14.05 -1.91 2.27
C LEU A 25 -14.53 -0.48 2.58
N PHE A 26 -14.05 0.14 3.67
CA PHE A 26 -14.56 1.42 4.19
C PHE A 26 -13.47 2.43 4.61
N GLY A 27 -12.19 2.18 4.31
CA GLY A 27 -11.09 3.03 4.76
C GLY A 27 -10.50 3.89 3.65
N HIS A 28 -10.51 5.21 3.81
CA HIS A 28 -9.51 6.04 3.13
C HIS A 28 -8.11 5.56 3.54
N PRO A 29 -7.10 5.59 2.65
CA PRO A 29 -5.73 5.28 3.03
C PRO A 29 -5.37 6.08 4.27
N ALA A 30 -4.74 5.44 5.27
CA ALA A 30 -4.20 6.17 6.40
C ALA A 30 -3.33 7.32 5.87
N PRO A 31 -3.40 8.52 6.47
CA PRO A 31 -2.54 9.61 6.06
C PRO A 31 -1.07 9.15 6.15
N PRO A 32 -0.20 9.60 5.24
CA PRO A 32 1.21 9.25 5.30
C PRO A 32 1.78 9.63 6.68
N PRO A 33 2.78 8.89 7.19
CA PRO A 33 3.43 9.26 8.44
C PRO A 33 4.04 10.67 8.32
N CYS A 34 4.08 11.40 9.43
CA CYS A 34 4.82 12.65 9.48
C CYS A 34 6.33 12.37 9.42
N GLY A 35 7.05 13.22 8.70
CA GLY A 35 8.49 13.13 8.46
C GLY A 35 8.83 13.11 6.98
N ILE A 36 10.13 13.19 6.69
CA ILE A 36 10.63 13.15 5.31
C ILE A 36 10.14 11.87 4.62
N PRO A 37 9.51 11.96 3.45
CA PRO A 37 9.05 10.79 2.71
C PRO A 37 10.16 9.78 2.40
N TYR A 38 9.83 8.49 2.52
CA TYR A 38 10.78 7.39 2.32
C TYR A 38 11.36 7.30 0.90
N PHE A 39 10.71 7.92 -0.07
CA PHE A 39 11.09 7.90 -1.50
C PHE A 39 11.94 9.11 -1.90
N ILE A 40 12.45 9.90 -0.94
CA ILE A 40 13.26 11.09 -1.25
C ILE A 40 14.43 10.77 -2.18
N GLU A 41 15.10 9.62 -2.00
CA GLU A 41 16.24 9.23 -2.82
C GLU A 41 15.88 8.92 -4.28
N ASP A 42 14.59 8.66 -4.55
CA ASP A 42 14.06 8.37 -5.89
C ASP A 42 13.72 9.66 -6.67
N LEU A 43 13.84 10.83 -6.03
CA LEU A 43 13.55 12.14 -6.62
C LEU A 43 14.78 12.76 -7.29
N PRO A 44 14.59 13.62 -8.32
CA PRO A 44 15.63 14.52 -8.82
C PRO A 44 16.21 15.41 -7.71
N GLU A 45 17.49 15.78 -7.82
CA GLU A 45 18.21 16.55 -6.77
C GLU A 45 17.52 17.87 -6.38
N ASP A 46 16.91 18.56 -7.35
CA ASP A 46 16.17 19.79 -7.12
C ASP A 46 14.91 19.55 -6.27
N ALA A 47 14.20 18.46 -6.55
CA ALA A 47 13.02 18.04 -5.79
C ALA A 47 13.42 17.53 -4.39
N GLN A 48 14.55 16.83 -4.27
CA GLN A 48 15.10 16.44 -2.97
C GLN A 48 15.41 17.65 -2.09
N ALA A 49 16.07 18.67 -2.67
CA ALA A 49 16.41 19.88 -1.95
C ALA A 49 15.16 20.62 -1.45
N LYS A 50 14.15 20.79 -2.31
CA LYS A 50 12.86 21.38 -1.92
C LYS A 50 12.15 20.57 -0.85
N LEU A 51 12.18 19.24 -0.94
CA LEU A 51 11.57 18.39 0.07
C LEU A 51 12.28 18.51 1.43
N LYS A 52 13.62 18.54 1.44
CA LYS A 52 14.38 18.80 2.68
C LYS A 52 14.07 20.17 3.26
N GLU A 53 13.83 21.16 2.42
CA GLU A 53 13.48 22.53 2.83
C GLU A 53 12.08 22.61 3.45
N ILE A 54 11.08 21.94 2.85
CA ILE A 54 9.71 21.82 3.39
C ILE A 54 9.72 21.21 4.80
N TRP A 55 10.54 20.18 5.03
CA TRP A 55 10.57 19.43 6.28
C TRP A 55 11.65 19.92 7.27
N LYS A 56 12.39 21.00 6.97
CA LYS A 56 13.57 21.43 7.74
C LYS A 56 13.26 21.82 9.19
N ASP A 57 12.10 22.45 9.39
CA ASP A 57 11.70 23.03 10.69
C ASP A 57 10.76 22.10 11.47
N TRP A 58 10.32 20.99 10.86
CA TRP A 58 9.38 20.06 11.48
C TRP A 58 10.05 19.21 12.56
N LYS A 59 9.35 19.01 13.68
CA LYS A 59 9.83 18.21 14.82
C LYS A 59 8.95 17.00 15.08
N GLU A 60 9.58 15.92 15.52
CA GLU A 60 8.86 14.69 15.87
C GLU A 60 7.81 14.95 16.96
N GLY A 61 6.57 14.53 16.70
CA GLY A 61 5.42 14.76 17.58
C GLY A 61 4.55 15.97 17.19
N GLU A 62 5.01 16.85 16.30
CA GLU A 62 4.20 17.96 15.79
C GLU A 62 3.30 17.54 14.62
N LYS A 63 2.16 18.24 14.48
CA LYS A 63 1.23 18.04 13.35
C LYS A 63 1.90 18.51 12.06
N CYS A 64 1.91 17.65 11.04
CA CYS A 64 2.63 17.89 9.79
C CYS A 64 1.72 18.24 8.58
N TYR A 65 0.54 18.80 8.82
CA TYR A 65 -0.45 19.00 7.73
C TYR A 65 0.04 19.95 6.64
N ASN A 66 0.82 20.97 7.01
CA ASN A 66 1.34 21.96 6.09
C ASN A 66 2.44 21.35 5.21
N GLU A 67 3.38 20.65 5.83
CA GLU A 67 4.51 19.96 5.20
C GLU A 67 4.01 18.87 4.26
N GLN A 68 2.96 18.14 4.66
CA GLN A 68 2.28 17.17 3.80
C GLN A 68 1.58 17.84 2.61
N GLY A 69 0.95 18.99 2.83
CA GLY A 69 0.34 19.81 1.77
C GLY A 69 1.36 20.26 0.74
N LEU A 70 2.44 20.90 1.19
CA LEU A 70 3.54 21.37 0.35
C LEU A 70 4.26 20.21 -0.36
N THR A 71 4.46 19.09 0.33
CA THR A 71 4.99 17.87 -0.29
C THR A 71 4.08 17.40 -1.42
N ARG A 72 2.75 17.41 -1.22
CA ARG A 72 1.81 17.02 -2.26
C ARG A 72 1.85 17.96 -3.47
N GLU A 73 1.97 19.27 -3.24
CA GLU A 73 2.10 20.27 -4.31
C GLU A 73 3.40 20.09 -5.10
N LEU A 74 4.53 19.92 -4.40
CA LEU A 74 5.80 19.59 -5.01
C LEU A 74 5.68 18.34 -5.87
N MET A 75 5.10 17.27 -5.32
CA MET A 75 4.89 16.03 -6.05
C MET A 75 4.00 16.23 -7.28
N ASP A 76 2.86 16.90 -7.17
CA ASP A 76 1.95 17.18 -8.31
C ASP A 76 2.64 18.05 -9.39
N SER A 77 3.62 18.90 -9.02
CA SER A 77 4.39 19.72 -9.96
C SER A 77 5.45 18.96 -10.76
N LEU A 78 5.85 17.77 -10.31
CA LEU A 78 6.88 16.99 -10.99
C LEU A 78 6.40 16.43 -12.35
N PRO A 79 7.32 16.29 -13.32
CA PRO A 79 7.05 15.62 -14.59
C PRO A 79 6.39 14.25 -14.38
N LYS A 80 5.48 13.88 -15.29
CA LYS A 80 4.65 12.67 -15.16
C LYS A 80 5.52 11.40 -15.09
N ASP A 81 6.57 11.33 -15.87
CA ASP A 81 7.52 10.23 -15.91
C ASP A 81 8.28 10.05 -14.58
N ILE A 82 8.65 11.15 -13.94
CA ILE A 82 9.27 11.14 -12.60
C ILE A 82 8.28 10.64 -11.56
N ARG A 83 7.04 11.17 -11.54
CA ARG A 83 6.00 10.69 -10.63
C ARG A 83 5.70 9.21 -10.79
N GLN A 84 5.67 8.73 -12.04
CA GLN A 84 5.42 7.32 -12.33
C GLN A 84 6.56 6.43 -11.81
N LYS A 85 7.82 6.85 -11.91
CA LYS A 85 8.97 6.10 -11.33
C LYS A 85 8.81 5.92 -9.82
N ILE A 86 8.45 6.96 -9.09
CA ILE A 86 8.27 6.91 -7.62
C ILE A 86 7.20 5.87 -7.23
N HIS A 87 6.11 5.77 -7.98
CA HIS A 87 5.05 4.81 -7.72
C HIS A 87 5.37 3.38 -8.19
N LYS A 88 6.14 3.22 -9.27
CA LYS A 88 6.65 1.91 -9.72
C LYS A 88 7.58 1.30 -8.66
N ASP A 89 8.29 2.14 -7.91
CA ASP A 89 9.26 1.74 -6.88
C ASP A 89 8.62 1.51 -5.50
N ALA A 90 7.32 1.79 -5.36
CA ALA A 90 6.60 1.74 -4.09
C ALA A 90 6.21 0.33 -3.63
N PHE A 91 6.27 -0.69 -4.51
CA PHE A 91 5.82 -2.04 -4.16
C PHE A 91 6.91 -2.90 -3.49
N LEU A 92 8.17 -2.46 -3.47
CA LEU A 92 9.22 -3.19 -2.74
C LEU A 92 9.12 -2.92 -1.23
N PRO A 93 9.05 -3.97 -0.39
CA PRO A 93 9.16 -3.83 1.06
C PRO A 93 10.40 -3.01 1.46
N PRO A 94 10.33 -2.16 2.51
CA PRO A 94 11.42 -1.27 2.88
C PRO A 94 12.78 -1.95 3.10
N PHE A 95 12.79 -3.19 3.61
CA PHE A 95 14.03 -3.93 3.81
C PHE A 95 14.69 -4.34 2.48
N LEU A 96 13.91 -4.63 1.43
CA LEU A 96 14.45 -4.94 0.10
C LEU A 96 15.01 -3.71 -0.60
N LYS A 97 14.57 -2.49 -0.25
CA LYS A 97 15.17 -1.25 -0.79
C LYS A 97 16.64 -1.07 -0.39
N LYS A 98 17.09 -1.74 0.67
CA LYS A 98 18.50 -1.76 1.11
C LYS A 98 19.35 -2.78 0.35
N ALA A 99 18.73 -3.68 -0.40
CA ALA A 99 19.46 -4.67 -1.19
C ALA A 99 20.14 -4.01 -2.40
N PRO A 100 21.19 -4.62 -2.95
CA PRO A 100 21.77 -4.25 -4.25
C PRO A 100 20.70 -4.11 -5.36
N LYS A 101 20.90 -3.16 -6.29
CA LYS A 101 19.91 -2.83 -7.33
C LYS A 101 19.56 -4.02 -8.23
N ASP A 102 20.52 -4.90 -8.49
CA ASP A 102 20.33 -6.15 -9.25
C ASP A 102 19.39 -7.13 -8.54
N ILE A 103 19.46 -7.22 -7.21
CA ILE A 103 18.52 -8.01 -6.42
C ILE A 103 17.14 -7.36 -6.44
N GLN A 104 17.06 -6.04 -6.24
CA GLN A 104 15.78 -5.32 -6.30
C GLN A 104 15.07 -5.53 -7.64
N GLU A 105 15.80 -5.49 -8.75
CA GLU A 105 15.24 -5.67 -10.09
C GLU A 105 14.67 -7.08 -10.30
N GLN A 106 15.33 -8.13 -9.77
CA GLN A 106 14.78 -9.49 -9.82
C GLN A 106 13.42 -9.60 -9.12
N PHE A 107 13.26 -8.96 -7.95
CA PHE A 107 11.96 -8.92 -7.28
C PHE A 107 10.92 -8.13 -8.09
N ARG A 108 11.31 -6.98 -8.66
CA ARG A 108 10.43 -6.14 -9.48
C ARG A 108 9.93 -6.89 -10.71
N GLN A 109 10.77 -7.70 -11.35
CA GLN A 109 10.37 -8.52 -12.49
C GLN A 109 9.24 -9.47 -12.11
N VAL A 110 9.35 -10.21 -11.01
CA VAL A 110 8.28 -11.11 -10.53
C VAL A 110 7.01 -10.34 -10.14
N ILE A 111 7.17 -9.22 -9.45
CA ILE A 111 6.05 -8.38 -8.99
C ILE A 111 5.28 -7.77 -10.17
N ASN A 112 5.99 -7.29 -11.19
CA ASN A 112 5.40 -6.59 -12.33
C ASN A 112 5.04 -7.52 -13.49
N ASP A 113 5.42 -8.80 -13.42
CA ASP A 113 5.04 -9.79 -14.41
C ASP A 113 3.52 -9.93 -14.46
N LYS A 114 2.95 -9.59 -15.61
CA LYS A 114 1.51 -9.69 -15.89
C LYS A 114 1.08 -11.12 -16.23
N SER A 115 2.03 -11.99 -16.56
CA SER A 115 1.77 -13.41 -16.83
C SER A 115 1.54 -14.24 -15.56
N ILE A 116 2.07 -13.77 -14.42
CA ILE A 116 1.87 -14.38 -13.10
C ILE A 116 0.59 -13.82 -12.47
N LYS A 117 -0.33 -14.71 -12.11
CA LYS A 117 -1.56 -14.32 -11.39
C LYS A 117 -1.23 -13.75 -10.02
N PHE A 118 -2.04 -12.81 -9.55
CA PHE A 118 -1.79 -12.11 -8.29
C PHE A 118 -1.67 -13.08 -7.10
N GLU A 119 -2.44 -14.16 -7.09
CA GLU A 119 -2.45 -15.18 -6.04
C GLU A 119 -1.18 -16.04 -5.99
N ASP A 120 -0.50 -16.18 -7.12
CA ASP A 120 0.71 -17.00 -7.27
C ASP A 120 1.98 -16.18 -6.99
N LYS A 121 1.89 -14.84 -7.03
CA LYS A 121 3.02 -13.93 -6.77
C LYS A 121 3.68 -14.13 -5.40
N PRO A 122 2.94 -14.30 -4.28
CA PRO A 122 3.56 -14.51 -2.96
C PRO A 122 4.48 -15.74 -2.91
N GLU A 123 4.09 -16.83 -3.57
CA GLU A 123 4.89 -18.05 -3.62
C GLU A 123 6.15 -17.84 -4.48
N LYS A 124 5.99 -17.24 -5.66
CA LYS A 124 7.12 -16.91 -6.55
C LYS A 124 8.13 -15.95 -5.90
N ILE A 125 7.64 -14.95 -5.16
CA ILE A 125 8.48 -14.02 -4.40
C ILE A 125 9.23 -14.75 -3.28
N ASN A 126 8.57 -15.67 -2.58
CA ASN A 126 9.21 -16.48 -1.55
C ASN A 126 10.30 -17.39 -2.14
N GLU A 127 10.00 -18.12 -3.22
CA GLU A 127 10.98 -18.96 -3.93
C GLU A 127 12.22 -18.14 -4.35
N LEU A 128 12.01 -16.97 -4.95
CA LEU A 128 13.09 -16.07 -5.34
C LEU A 128 13.91 -15.64 -4.13
N ALA A 129 13.24 -15.22 -3.05
CA ALA A 129 13.88 -14.75 -1.84
C ALA A 129 14.77 -15.82 -1.18
N GLN A 130 14.29 -17.07 -1.06
CA GLN A 130 15.09 -18.16 -0.52
C GLN A 130 16.33 -18.47 -1.38
N LYS A 131 16.28 -18.16 -2.68
CA LYS A 131 17.37 -18.43 -3.62
C LYS A 131 18.44 -17.34 -3.63
N ILE A 132 18.05 -16.07 -3.57
CA ILE A 132 18.96 -14.94 -3.84
C ILE A 132 19.27 -14.07 -2.63
N LEU A 133 18.43 -14.09 -1.59
CA LEU A 133 18.71 -13.34 -0.37
C LEU A 133 19.60 -14.16 0.55
N THR A 134 20.51 -13.48 1.24
CA THR A 134 21.43 -14.10 2.20
C THR A 134 21.57 -13.25 3.46
N GLY A 135 22.02 -13.86 4.55
CA GLY A 135 22.35 -13.16 5.80
C GLY A 135 21.16 -12.41 6.40
N ASP A 136 21.39 -11.14 6.76
CA ASP A 136 20.38 -10.31 7.42
C ASP A 136 19.15 -10.02 6.53
N LEU A 137 19.33 -9.87 5.21
CA LEU A 137 18.22 -9.65 4.28
C LEU A 137 17.29 -10.87 4.20
N LEU A 138 17.84 -12.08 4.19
CA LEU A 138 17.05 -13.31 4.21
C LEU A 138 16.27 -13.46 5.53
N LYS A 139 16.91 -13.12 6.65
CA LYS A 139 16.24 -13.12 7.96
C LYS A 139 15.07 -12.13 7.99
N GLN A 140 15.30 -10.88 7.56
CA GLN A 140 14.24 -9.87 7.48
C GLN A 140 13.10 -10.29 6.55
N PHE A 141 13.42 -10.94 5.42
CA PHE A 141 12.41 -11.48 4.52
C PHE A 141 11.58 -12.59 5.18
N ASN A 142 12.21 -13.55 5.86
CA ASN A 142 11.51 -14.63 6.55
C ASN A 142 10.60 -14.12 7.67
N ASP A 143 11.07 -13.13 8.44
CA ASP A 143 10.25 -12.47 9.47
C ASP A 143 9.05 -11.74 8.85
N PHE A 144 9.26 -11.04 7.73
CA PHE A 144 8.18 -10.39 6.98
C PHE A 144 7.17 -11.41 6.42
N HIS A 145 7.67 -12.49 5.79
CA HIS A 145 6.84 -13.55 5.23
C HIS A 145 5.98 -14.23 6.29
N LYS A 146 6.57 -14.52 7.46
CA LYS A 146 5.85 -15.07 8.61
C LYS A 146 4.72 -14.13 9.07
N LYS A 147 5.00 -12.84 9.25
CA LYS A 147 3.97 -11.84 9.63
C LYS A 147 2.83 -11.78 8.60
N MET A 148 3.16 -11.90 7.31
CA MET A 148 2.15 -11.93 6.25
C MET A 148 1.27 -13.19 6.30
N GLN A 149 1.86 -14.35 6.56
CA GLN A 149 1.11 -15.59 6.75
C GLN A 149 0.20 -15.52 7.99
N GLU A 150 0.71 -14.99 9.11
CA GLU A 150 -0.06 -14.79 10.33
C GLU A 150 -1.24 -13.84 10.09
N HIS A 151 -1.03 -12.73 9.40
CA HIS A 151 -2.09 -11.78 9.06
C HIS A 151 -3.17 -12.41 8.17
N ARG A 152 -2.79 -13.21 7.17
CA ARG A 152 -3.73 -13.94 6.31
C ARG A 152 -4.59 -14.91 7.13
N LYS A 153 -3.97 -15.66 8.04
CA LYS A 153 -4.69 -16.59 8.94
C LYS A 153 -5.68 -15.84 9.85
N ASP A 154 -5.28 -14.69 10.41
CA ASP A 154 -6.17 -13.86 11.24
C ASP A 154 -7.40 -13.36 10.44
N ILE A 155 -7.20 -12.94 9.19
CA ILE A 155 -8.31 -12.56 8.29
C ILE A 155 -9.23 -13.76 8.03
N GLU A 156 -8.67 -14.93 7.71
CA GLU A 156 -9.45 -16.14 7.46
C GLU A 156 -10.25 -16.58 8.70
N GLU A 157 -9.63 -16.51 9.89
CA GLU A 157 -10.31 -16.79 11.15
C GLU A 157 -11.47 -15.82 11.40
N LYS A 158 -11.25 -14.51 11.18
CA LYS A 158 -12.30 -13.50 11.28
C LYS A 158 -13.42 -13.73 10.27
N ALA A 159 -13.09 -14.05 9.03
CA ALA A 159 -14.06 -14.37 7.98
C ALA A 159 -14.89 -15.62 8.33
N ASN A 160 -14.32 -16.59 9.04
CA ASN A 160 -15.03 -17.78 9.50
C ASN A 160 -15.98 -17.51 10.69
N LYS A 161 -15.71 -16.45 11.47
CA LYS A 161 -16.58 -16.02 12.58
C LYS A 161 -17.71 -15.07 12.15
N LEU A 162 -17.79 -14.71 10.86
CA LEU A 162 -18.87 -13.86 10.34
C LEU A 162 -20.24 -14.56 10.45
N SER A 163 -21.29 -13.76 10.65
CA SER A 163 -22.66 -14.23 10.50
C SER A 163 -22.93 -14.67 9.05
N PRO A 164 -23.91 -15.55 8.77
CA PRO A 164 -24.17 -16.02 7.41
C PRO A 164 -24.38 -14.89 6.39
N ALA A 165 -25.16 -13.86 6.75
CA ALA A 165 -25.38 -12.70 5.88
C ALA A 165 -24.11 -11.86 5.67
N ALA A 166 -23.28 -11.69 6.71
CA ALA A 166 -22.02 -10.96 6.59
C ALA A 166 -20.98 -11.75 5.77
N LYS A 167 -20.96 -13.09 5.90
CA LYS A 167 -20.09 -13.97 5.11
C LYS A 167 -20.47 -13.94 3.63
N GLU A 168 -21.77 -14.03 3.32
CA GLU A 168 -22.26 -13.90 1.94
C GLU A 168 -21.87 -12.56 1.33
N ALA A 169 -22.00 -11.46 2.07
CA ALA A 169 -21.57 -10.14 1.61
C ALA A 169 -20.04 -10.07 1.43
N TYR A 170 -19.26 -10.59 2.37
CA TYR A 170 -17.80 -10.64 2.30
C TYR A 170 -17.31 -11.39 1.06
N ASP A 171 -17.89 -12.57 0.77
CA ASP A 171 -17.52 -13.39 -0.38
C ASP A 171 -17.86 -12.68 -1.70
N LYS A 172 -19.04 -12.05 -1.79
CA LYS A 172 -19.43 -11.25 -2.97
C LYS A 172 -18.49 -10.09 -3.20
N ILE A 173 -18.12 -9.36 -2.15
CA ILE A 173 -17.24 -8.20 -2.29
C ILE A 173 -15.81 -8.64 -2.64
N SER A 174 -15.30 -9.70 -2.01
CA SER A 174 -14.00 -10.29 -2.34
C SER A 174 -13.93 -10.70 -3.82
N LYS A 175 -15.01 -11.29 -4.34
CA LYS A 175 -15.13 -11.63 -5.76
C LYS A 175 -15.13 -10.40 -6.66
N LEU A 176 -15.90 -9.36 -6.32
CA LEU A 176 -15.93 -8.11 -7.09
C LEU A 176 -14.57 -7.40 -7.09
N GLU A 177 -13.85 -7.44 -5.97
CA GLU A 177 -12.49 -6.88 -5.89
C GLU A 177 -11.54 -7.61 -6.84
N LYS A 178 -11.61 -8.94 -6.86
CA LYS A 178 -10.85 -9.76 -7.81
C LYS A 178 -11.20 -9.43 -9.27
N GLU A 179 -12.50 -9.42 -9.62
CA GLU A 179 -12.95 -9.07 -10.97
C GLU A 179 -12.46 -7.68 -11.39
N LYS A 180 -12.55 -6.68 -10.49
CA LYS A 180 -12.01 -5.33 -10.72
C LYS A 180 -10.50 -5.37 -10.97
N HIS A 181 -9.75 -6.16 -10.19
CA HIS A 181 -8.30 -6.31 -10.39
C HIS A 181 -7.98 -6.95 -11.74
N ASP A 182 -8.68 -8.02 -12.12
CA ASP A 182 -8.49 -8.73 -13.39
C ASP A 182 -8.78 -7.81 -14.60
N ILE A 183 -9.87 -7.04 -14.55
CA ILE A 183 -10.23 -6.06 -15.58
C ILE A 183 -9.11 -5.04 -15.74
N ILE A 184 -8.65 -4.43 -14.64
CA ILE A 184 -7.58 -3.42 -14.70
C ILE A 184 -6.28 -4.03 -15.23
N ALA A 185 -5.92 -5.23 -14.76
CA ALA A 185 -4.68 -5.90 -15.15
C ALA A 185 -4.63 -6.27 -16.64
N ALA A 186 -5.77 -6.57 -17.25
CA ALA A 186 -5.89 -6.89 -18.68
C ALA A 186 -5.70 -5.67 -19.61
N LEU A 187 -5.79 -4.45 -19.08
CA LEU A 187 -5.64 -3.23 -19.86
C LEU A 187 -4.17 -2.91 -20.20
N SER A 188 -3.97 -2.16 -21.28
CA SER A 188 -2.68 -1.55 -21.60
C SER A 188 -2.29 -0.49 -20.55
N GLU A 189 -0.99 -0.20 -20.42
CA GLU A 189 -0.54 0.82 -19.45
C GLU A 189 -1.16 2.19 -19.72
N SER A 190 -1.36 2.55 -21.00
CA SER A 190 -2.04 3.80 -21.39
C SER A 190 -3.49 3.84 -20.91
N ALA A 191 -4.24 2.75 -21.14
CA ALA A 191 -5.64 2.67 -20.74
C ALA A 191 -5.82 2.65 -19.22
N GLN A 192 -4.93 1.97 -18.48
CA GLN A 192 -4.93 2.01 -17.01
C GLN A 192 -4.71 3.44 -16.50
N GLU A 193 -3.81 4.19 -17.12
CA GLU A 193 -3.51 5.57 -16.75
C GLU A 193 -4.70 6.50 -17.04
N GLU A 194 -5.35 6.38 -18.19
CA GLU A 194 -6.57 7.14 -18.52
C GLU A 194 -7.68 6.90 -17.48
N LEU A 195 -7.94 5.64 -17.13
CA LEU A 195 -8.88 5.29 -16.07
C LEU A 195 -8.46 5.85 -14.71
N PHE A 196 -7.17 5.80 -14.39
CA PHE A 196 -6.64 6.35 -13.13
C PHE A 196 -6.88 7.87 -13.03
N GLN A 197 -6.74 8.61 -14.14
CA GLN A 197 -7.06 10.05 -14.16
C GLN A 197 -8.55 10.29 -13.88
N ILE A 198 -9.44 9.50 -14.48
CA ILE A 198 -10.89 9.59 -14.20
C ILE A 198 -11.16 9.30 -12.71
N TYR A 199 -10.54 8.26 -12.15
CA TYR A 199 -10.69 7.94 -10.74
C TYR A 199 -10.17 9.06 -9.83
N LYS A 200 -9.00 9.64 -10.12
CA LYS A 200 -8.44 10.78 -9.39
C LYS A 200 -9.41 11.96 -9.40
N THR A 201 -9.99 12.28 -10.56
CA THR A 201 -10.98 13.35 -10.71
C THR A 201 -12.26 13.06 -9.93
N ARG A 202 -12.81 11.84 -10.01
CA ARG A 202 -14.01 11.45 -9.26
C ARG A 202 -13.82 11.50 -7.75
N HIS A 203 -12.63 11.19 -7.26
CA HIS A 203 -12.28 11.25 -5.84
C HIS A 203 -11.87 12.65 -5.37
N ALA A 204 -11.74 13.63 -6.27
CA ALA A 204 -11.54 15.02 -5.89
C ALA A 204 -12.87 15.56 -5.31
N LYS A 205 -12.86 15.93 -4.03
CA LYS A 205 -14.04 16.51 -3.36
C LYS A 205 -14.50 17.83 -3.99
N PHE A 206 -13.57 18.55 -4.62
CA PHE A 206 -13.82 19.80 -5.31
C PHE A 206 -13.03 19.80 -6.63
N PRO A 207 -13.55 20.42 -7.70
CA PRO A 207 -12.76 20.67 -8.90
C PRO A 207 -11.52 21.48 -8.52
N LYS A 208 -10.36 21.12 -9.09
CA LYS A 208 -9.17 21.95 -8.92
C LYS A 208 -9.45 23.34 -9.54
N PRO A 209 -9.11 24.45 -8.87
CA PRO A 209 -9.21 25.77 -9.48
C PRO A 209 -8.37 25.82 -10.76
N LEU A 210 -8.90 26.52 -11.78
CA LEU A 210 -8.26 26.73 -13.08
C LEU A 210 -6.98 27.55 -12.94
#